data_AF-A0A8S3IYN2-F1
#
_entry.id   AF-A0A8S3IYN2-F1
#
_cell.length_a   1.000
_cell.length_b   1.000
_cell.length_c   1.000
_cell.angle_alpha   90.00
_cell.angle_beta   90.00
_cell.angle_gamma   90.00
#
_symmetry.space_group_name_H-M   'P 1'
#
loop_
_entity.id
_entity.type
_entity.pdbx_description
1 polymer ?
#
loop_
_entity_poly.entity_id
_entity_poly.type
_entity_poly.pdbx_seq_one_letter_code
_entity_poly.pdbx_strand_id
1 'polypeptide(L)'
;YGGAFVECSLQHPSEVEIVQLVFRVNEGALISACRDNYIHLWNLRQKKPAIANSLRFIKEKISRCLLPIAFNSKWLLVGTYCGNVYVVNLDKFTLSSYKIMWNNAIGMGKSSHPGVIVDLSQNP
;
A
#
# COMPACT_ATOMS: atom_id res chain seq x y z
N TYR A 1 -10.72 6.97 -15.57
CA TYR A 1 -10.86 7.56 -16.90
C TYR A 1 -9.77 7.03 -17.82
N GLY A 2 -10.12 6.65 -19.04
CA GLY A 2 -9.21 6.15 -20.06
C GLY A 2 -9.32 6.98 -21.34
N GLY A 3 -9.21 6.31 -22.51
CA GLY A 3 -9.51 6.94 -23.79
C GLY A 3 -10.95 7.48 -23.88
N ALA A 4 -11.29 8.09 -25.02
CA ALA A 4 -12.61 8.69 -25.23
C ALA A 4 -13.75 7.73 -24.83
N PHE A 5 -14.67 8.24 -24.00
CA PHE A 5 -15.83 7.51 -23.49
C PHE A 5 -15.53 6.32 -22.55
N VAL A 6 -14.29 6.16 -22.08
CA VAL A 6 -13.93 5.12 -21.11
C VAL A 6 -13.93 5.70 -19.69
N GLU A 7 -15.02 5.45 -18.97
CA GLU A 7 -15.18 5.77 -17.55
C GLU A 7 -15.58 4.52 -16.76
N CYS A 8 -15.06 4.40 -15.54
CA CYS A 8 -15.47 3.40 -14.58
C CYS A 8 -15.42 4.02 -13.19
N SER A 9 -16.53 3.91 -12.46
CA SER A 9 -16.68 4.41 -11.10
C SER A 9 -16.95 3.24 -10.17
N LEU A 10 -16.22 3.21 -9.05
CA LEU A 10 -16.25 2.13 -8.08
C LEU A 10 -16.39 2.75 -6.69
N GLN A 11 -17.14 2.08 -5.84
CA GLN A 11 -17.27 2.47 -4.44
C GLN A 11 -16.61 1.42 -3.56
N HIS A 12 -15.85 1.89 -2.58
CA HIS A 12 -15.28 1.03 -1.57
C HIS A 12 -16.41 0.40 -0.72
N PRO A 13 -16.31 -0.88 -0.28
CA PRO A 13 -17.35 -1.49 0.54
C PRO A 13 -17.57 -0.81 1.89
N SER A 14 -16.54 -0.09 2.37
CA SER A 14 -16.58 0.68 3.61
C SER A 14 -16.56 2.18 3.32
N GLU A 15 -17.23 2.97 4.16
CA GLU A 15 -17.20 4.43 4.13
C GLU A 15 -15.92 4.99 4.76
N VAL A 16 -14.77 4.51 4.28
CA VAL A 16 -13.46 4.88 4.79
C VAL A 16 -12.71 5.67 3.74
N GLU A 17 -12.03 6.73 4.18
CA GLU A 17 -11.15 7.53 3.34
C GLU A 17 -10.00 6.69 2.76
N ILE A 18 -9.81 6.79 1.45
CA ILE A 18 -8.64 6.24 0.76
C ILE A 18 -7.48 7.22 0.92
N VAL A 19 -6.41 6.76 1.57
CA VAL A 19 -5.18 7.53 1.80
C VAL A 19 -4.35 7.62 0.52
N GLN A 20 -4.29 6.52 -0.25
CA GLN A 20 -3.51 6.46 -1.47
C GLN A 20 -4.04 5.39 -2.44
N LEU A 21 -3.94 5.67 -3.73
CA LEU A 21 -4.17 4.74 -4.83
C LEU A 21 -2.85 4.45 -5.55
N VAL A 22 -2.55 3.18 -5.81
CA VAL A 22 -1.31 2.72 -6.47
C VAL A 22 -1.64 1.72 -7.56
N PHE A 23 -1.35 2.07 -8.82
CA PHE A 23 -1.58 1.17 -9.95
C PHE A 23 -0.46 0.13 -10.09
N ARG A 24 -0.84 -1.12 -10.38
CA ARG A 24 0.10 -2.11 -10.91
C ARG A 24 0.13 -1.98 -12.44
N VAL A 25 1.17 -1.33 -12.93
CA VAL A 25 1.33 -1.00 -14.35
C VAL A 25 1.25 -2.26 -15.21
N ASN A 26 0.46 -2.22 -16.28
CA ASN A 26 0.23 -3.31 -17.24
C ASN A 26 -0.37 -4.61 -16.67
N GLU A 27 -0.77 -4.62 -15.40
CA GLU A 27 -1.38 -5.80 -14.79
C GLU A 27 -2.90 -5.68 -14.68
N GLY A 28 -3.49 -4.51 -14.93
CA GLY A 28 -4.92 -4.31 -14.75
C GLY A 28 -5.35 -4.52 -13.30
N ALA A 29 -4.52 -4.07 -12.36
CA ALA A 29 -4.79 -4.11 -10.94
C ALA A 29 -4.50 -2.75 -10.28
N LEU A 30 -5.25 -2.45 -9.23
CA LEU A 30 -5.15 -1.22 -8.44
C LEU A 30 -5.08 -1.58 -6.97
N ILE A 31 -4.21 -0.89 -6.24
CA ILE A 31 -4.09 -1.04 -4.79
C ILE A 31 -4.68 0.23 -4.15
N SER A 32 -5.59 0.07 -3.19
CA SER A 32 -6.06 1.17 -2.36
C SER A 32 -5.59 0.97 -0.92
N ALA A 33 -4.94 1.99 -0.37
CA ALA A 33 -4.58 2.07 1.04
C ALA A 33 -5.61 2.94 1.77
N CYS A 34 -6.27 2.41 2.80
CA CYS A 34 -7.39 3.05 3.48
C CYS A 34 -7.03 3.47 4.92
N ARG A 35 -7.73 4.48 5.43
CA ARG A 35 -7.45 5.09 6.75
C ARG A 35 -7.74 4.16 7.93
N ASP A 36 -8.52 3.11 7.72
CA ASP A 36 -8.85 2.01 8.65
C ASP A 36 -7.79 0.89 8.67
N ASN A 37 -6.62 1.15 8.07
CA ASN A 37 -5.48 0.23 7.96
C ASN A 37 -5.69 -0.98 7.06
N TYR A 38 -6.70 -0.95 6.19
CA TYR A 38 -6.79 -1.92 5.11
C TYR A 38 -6.01 -1.49 3.88
N ILE A 39 -5.41 -2.49 3.23
CA ILE A 39 -4.92 -2.41 1.87
C ILE A 39 -5.76 -3.38 1.04
N HIS A 40 -6.38 -2.89 -0.02
CA HIS A 40 -7.18 -3.71 -0.93
C HIS A 40 -6.53 -3.81 -2.29
N LEU A 41 -6.53 -5.01 -2.86
CA LEU A 41 -6.14 -5.28 -4.24
C LEU A 41 -7.40 -5.41 -5.08
N TRP A 42 -7.55 -4.52 -6.06
CA TRP A 42 -8.63 -4.49 -7.02
C TRP A 42 -8.20 -5.15 -8.32
N ASN A 43 -9.03 -6.04 -8.84
CA ASN A 43 -8.90 -6.60 -10.18
C ASN A 43 -9.74 -5.77 -11.14
N LEU A 44 -9.08 -5.05 -12.06
CA LEU A 44 -9.72 -4.19 -13.05
C LEU A 44 -9.92 -4.89 -14.40
N ARG A 45 -9.44 -6.14 -14.58
CA ARG A 45 -9.55 -6.89 -15.84
C ARG A 45 -10.95 -7.47 -16.08
N GLN A 46 -11.80 -7.44 -15.05
CA GLN A 46 -13.18 -7.91 -15.13
C GLN A 46 -14.10 -6.80 -15.65
N LYS A 47 -15.21 -7.17 -16.30
CA LYS A 47 -16.24 -6.20 -16.76
C LYS A 47 -16.69 -5.26 -15.64
N LYS A 48 -16.81 -5.80 -14.43
CA LYS A 48 -17.06 -5.03 -13.21
C LYS A 48 -15.86 -5.23 -12.29
N PRO A 49 -15.05 -4.18 -12.02
CA PRO A 49 -13.95 -4.30 -11.09
C PRO A 49 -14.40 -4.72 -9.69
N ALA A 50 -13.58 -5.51 -9.03
CA ALA A 50 -13.87 -6.06 -7.72
C ALA A 50 -12.60 -6.17 -6.87
N ILE A 51 -12.79 -6.19 -5.55
CA ILE A 51 -11.70 -6.46 -4.60
C ILE A 51 -11.37 -7.96 -4.69
N ALA A 52 -10.15 -8.27 -5.10
CA ALA A 52 -9.62 -9.63 -5.12
C ALA A 52 -9.12 -10.04 -3.73
N ASN A 53 -8.40 -9.15 -3.04
CA ASN A 53 -7.81 -9.44 -1.74
C ASN A 53 -7.80 -8.20 -0.84
N SER A 54 -7.80 -8.44 0.48
CA SER A 54 -7.73 -7.40 1.51
C SER A 54 -6.75 -7.81 2.59
N LEU A 55 -5.91 -6.88 3.05
CA LEU A 55 -4.91 -7.09 4.08
C LEU A 55 -5.05 -5.98 5.12
N ARG A 56 -5.21 -6.35 6.40
CA ARG A 56 -5.34 -5.40 7.50
C ARG A 56 -4.05 -5.28 8.29
N PHE A 57 -3.59 -4.05 8.49
CA PHE A 57 -2.51 -3.74 9.40
C PHE A 57 -3.06 -3.54 10.82
N ILE A 58 -2.66 -4.42 11.74
CA ILE A 58 -3.18 -4.42 13.12
C ILE A 58 -2.26 -3.64 14.07
N LYS A 59 -0.95 -3.68 13.83
CA LYS A 59 0.05 -3.14 14.78
C LYS A 59 0.25 -1.64 14.64
N GLU A 60 0.28 -1.13 13.42
CA GLU A 60 0.64 0.25 13.13
C GLU A 60 -0.25 0.82 12.04
N LYS A 61 -0.50 2.14 12.12
CA LYS A 61 -1.31 2.85 11.16
C LYS A 61 -0.52 3.10 9.88
N ILE A 62 -1.12 2.79 8.73
CA ILE A 62 -0.48 3.01 7.42
C ILE A 62 -0.47 4.50 7.07
N SER A 63 0.62 5.00 6.48
CA SER A 63 0.76 6.40 6.07
C SER A 63 0.97 6.57 4.56
N ARG A 64 1.82 5.74 3.96
CA ARG A 64 2.20 5.77 2.55
C ARG A 64 2.48 4.37 2.03
N CYS A 65 2.27 4.19 0.74
CA CYS A 65 2.62 2.99 0.01
C CYS A 65 3.49 3.36 -1.19
N LEU A 66 4.50 2.53 -1.48
CA LEU A 66 5.33 2.64 -2.66
C LEU A 66 5.39 1.28 -3.37
N LEU A 67 5.03 1.28 -4.65
CA LEU A 67 5.35 0.18 -5.56
C LEU A 67 6.72 0.50 -6.21
N PRO A 68 7.76 -0.34 -5.99
CA PRO A 68 9.06 -0.18 -6.63
C PRO A 68 8.95 -0.12 -8.16
N ILE A 69 9.87 0.62 -8.79
CA ILE A 69 9.86 0.90 -10.24
C ILE A 69 10.16 -0.36 -11.07
N ALA A 70 10.70 -1.42 -10.45
CA ALA A 70 10.96 -2.68 -11.12
C ALA A 70 9.70 -3.22 -11.81
N PHE A 71 9.81 -3.47 -13.13
CA PHE A 71 8.70 -4.03 -13.91
C PHE A 71 8.20 -5.33 -13.27
N ASN A 72 6.88 -5.42 -13.06
CA ASN A 72 6.24 -6.56 -12.38
C ASN A 72 6.77 -6.79 -10.94
N SER A 73 7.10 -5.70 -10.23
CA SER A 73 7.49 -5.79 -8.81
C SER A 73 6.41 -6.50 -8.00
N LYS A 74 6.83 -7.52 -7.29
CA LYS A 74 5.97 -8.33 -6.41
C LYS A 74 5.86 -7.75 -5.00
N TRP A 75 6.48 -6.60 -4.76
CA TRP A 75 6.66 -6.05 -3.42
C TRP A 75 6.04 -4.67 -3.35
N LEU A 76 5.27 -4.43 -2.30
CA LEU A 76 4.75 -3.13 -1.93
C LEU A 76 5.39 -2.72 -0.61
N LEU A 77 6.06 -1.57 -0.59
CA LEU A 77 6.55 -0.97 0.65
C LEU A 77 5.40 -0.17 1.29
N VAL A 78 5.19 -0.37 2.57
CA VAL A 78 4.13 0.29 3.34
C VAL A 78 4.77 0.99 4.52
N GLY A 79 4.79 2.32 4.47
CA GLY A 79 5.25 3.17 5.56
C GLY A 79 4.17 3.40 6.60
N THR A 80 4.57 3.63 7.84
CA THR A 80 3.65 3.83 8.96
C THR A 80 3.82 5.16 9.68
N TYR A 81 2.80 5.50 10.48
CA TYR A 81 2.83 6.65 11.39
C TYR A 81 3.88 6.52 12.51
N CYS A 82 4.31 5.29 12.82
CA CYS A 82 5.33 5.04 13.82
C CYS A 82 6.74 5.02 13.22
N GLY A 83 6.91 5.29 11.93
CA GLY A 83 8.23 5.41 11.31
C GLY A 83 8.79 4.11 10.76
N ASN A 84 8.04 3.00 10.77
CA ASN A 84 8.51 1.72 10.25
C ASN A 84 8.05 1.50 8.80
N VAL A 85 8.78 0.63 8.08
CA VAL A 85 8.41 0.18 6.74
C VAL A 85 8.16 -1.32 6.77
N TYR A 86 6.96 -1.71 6.38
CA TYR A 86 6.59 -3.09 6.13
C TYR A 86 6.70 -3.41 4.65
N VAL A 87 6.97 -4.67 4.34
CA VAL A 87 7.00 -5.16 2.95
C VAL A 87 5.85 -6.13 2.77
N VAL A 88 5.00 -5.89 1.77
CA VAL A 88 3.87 -6.76 1.42
C VAL A 88 4.20 -7.49 0.12
N ASN A 89 4.02 -8.80 0.10
CA ASN A 89 4.10 -9.60 -1.11
C ASN A 89 2.76 -9.50 -1.86
N LEU A 90 2.78 -9.02 -3.11
CA LEU A 90 1.58 -8.79 -3.91
C LEU A 90 1.05 -10.05 -4.60
N ASP A 91 1.88 -11.07 -4.83
CA ASP A 91 1.42 -12.34 -5.41
C ASP A 91 0.60 -13.15 -4.40
N LYS A 92 1.06 -13.19 -3.15
CA LYS A 92 0.39 -13.89 -2.05
C LYS A 92 -0.56 -12.99 -1.26
N PHE A 93 -0.45 -11.68 -1.44
CA PHE A 93 -1.14 -10.65 -0.66
C PHE A 93 -0.97 -10.79 0.86
N THR A 94 0.26 -11.06 1.28
CA THR A 94 0.64 -11.27 2.68
C THR A 94 1.81 -10.39 3.10
N LEU A 95 1.91 -10.10 4.39
CA LEU A 95 3.06 -9.41 4.96
C LEU A 95 4.31 -10.30 4.86
N SER A 96 5.41 -9.73 4.40
CA SER A 96 6.73 -10.38 4.42
C SER A 96 7.26 -10.50 5.85
N SER A 97 8.17 -11.44 6.08
CA SER A 97 8.98 -11.49 7.31
C SER A 97 9.96 -10.31 7.40
N TYR A 98 10.34 -9.74 6.25
CA TYR A 98 11.21 -8.57 6.19
C TYR A 98 10.44 -7.28 6.49
N LYS A 99 11.00 -6.48 7.39
CA LYS A 99 10.48 -5.19 7.84
C LYS A 99 11.65 -4.31 8.24
N ILE A 100 11.56 -3.02 7.95
CA ILE A 100 12.54 -2.02 8.34
C ILE A 100 11.99 -1.34 9.60
N MET A 101 12.52 -1.77 10.74
CA MET A 101 12.12 -1.26 12.06
C MET A 101 13.02 -0.09 12.44
N TRP A 102 12.74 1.09 11.89
CA TRP A 102 13.52 2.29 12.18
C TRP A 102 13.51 2.62 13.68
N ASN A 103 12.44 2.30 14.39
CA ASN A 103 12.32 2.46 15.85
C ASN A 103 13.42 1.71 16.62
N ASN A 104 13.93 0.62 16.04
CA ASN A 104 14.98 -0.19 16.64
C ASN A 104 16.36 0.19 16.11
N ALA A 105 16.43 0.85 14.96
CA ALA A 105 17.68 1.21 14.28
C ALA A 105 18.21 2.58 14.70
N ILE A 106 17.33 3.54 15.04
CA ILE A 106 17.75 4.80 15.66
C ILE A 106 18.11 4.51 17.12
N GLY A 107 19.34 4.84 17.52
CA GLY A 107 19.98 4.31 18.74
C GLY A 107 19.16 4.40 20.04
N MET A 108 19.48 3.50 20.98
CA MET A 108 18.83 3.20 22.27
C MET A 108 18.66 4.36 23.28
N GLY A 109 18.70 5.62 22.85
CA GLY A 109 18.58 6.81 23.70
C GLY A 109 17.28 7.62 23.56
N LYS A 110 16.39 7.28 22.62
CA LYS A 110 15.10 7.98 22.44
C LYS A 110 13.95 6.98 22.51
N SER A 111 13.09 7.12 23.52
CA SER A 111 11.89 6.30 23.71
C SER A 111 10.74 6.64 22.76
N SER A 112 10.94 7.63 21.88
CA SER A 112 9.92 8.12 20.95
C SER A 112 10.09 7.49 19.58
N HIS A 113 8.97 7.06 18.98
CA HIS A 113 8.93 6.69 17.57
C HIS A 113 9.57 7.78 16.68
N PRO A 114 10.30 7.42 15.61
CA PRO A 114 10.88 8.35 14.63
C PRO A 114 9.89 9.35 14.05
N GLY A 115 8.59 9.01 14.07
CA GLY A 115 7.50 9.80 13.53
C GLY A 115 6.95 9.23 12.23
N VAL A 116 5.97 9.92 11.64
CA VAL A 116 5.27 9.44 10.44
C VAL A 116 6.20 9.40 9.23
N ILE A 117 6.14 8.31 8.47
CA ILE A 117 6.74 8.27 7.13
C ILE A 117 5.90 9.15 6.20
N VAL A 118 6.49 10.27 5.78
CA VAL A 118 5.87 11.28 4.91
C VAL A 118 6.02 10.95 3.43
N ASP A 119 7.13 10.29 3.05
CA ASP A 119 7.42 9.90 1.68
C ASP A 119 8.24 8.60 1.64
N LEU A 120 8.03 7.83 0.58
CA LEU A 120 8.83 6.67 0.21
C LEU A 120 9.14 6.79 -1.27
N SER A 121 10.42 6.83 -1.60
CA SER A 121 10.90 6.93 -2.98
C SER A 121 12.02 5.92 -3.24
N GLN A 122 12.22 5.61 -4.51
CA GLN A 122 13.31 4.76 -4.97
C GLN A 122 14.23 5.58 -5.87
N ASN A 123 15.53 5.28 -5.84
CA ASN A 123 16.48 5.85 -6.80
C ASN A 123 16.11 5.38 -8.23
N PRO A 124 15.94 6.30 -9.20
CA PRO A 124 15.65 5.98 -10.59
C PRO A 124 16.67 5.07 -11.27
#